data_AF-A0A397SLU1-F1
#
_entry.id   AF-A0A397SLU1-F1
#
_cell.length_a   1.000
_cell.length_b   1.000
_cell.length_c   1.000
_cell.angle_alpha   90.00
_cell.angle_beta   90.00
_cell.angle_gamma   90.00
#
_symmetry.space_group_name_H-M   'P 1'
#
loop_
_entity.id
_entity.type
_entity.pdbx_description
1 polymer ?
#
loop_
_entity_poly.entity_id
_entity_poly.type
_entity_poly.pdbx_seq_one_letter_code
_entity_poly.pdbx_strand_id
1 'polypeptide(L)'
;MNRQKWTAYTSHTESSSKTLLNLPLRLPKNQDQISTFINRLWSDLKFIINNAKKDHIPKFTRQNKGHTYLPLNIRQLNNNISLLTTIAQRFQTKYIKHYMKNEDNHTTTPEIWTHYWLNWKQYRVDIYKICNKHQIPTTLLPTTITPHNLNKIKDYIKSLISITQNLKLHLTEAHNIQQINKFINIRNEDLKHNQRKMINSILNRKPKRIVLDRLVITNDDDTQELTLDPDTIESHVINHFQNIGSNPASRHQQYTTLTDLPPEWQTLYAPKESIRQEWFSNVTDPITMDELQSTISQLPRKKSRRSLKHHI
;
A
#
# COMPACT_ATOMS: atom_id res chain seq x y z
N MET A 1 -16.20 -11.61 14.20
CA MET A 1 -16.01 -12.41 15.44
C MET A 1 -17.41 -12.83 15.90
N ASN A 2 -17.67 -14.11 16.16
CA ASN A 2 -19.01 -14.59 16.51
C ASN A 2 -19.33 -14.28 17.99
N ARG A 3 -20.57 -13.87 18.29
CA ARG A 3 -21.06 -13.51 19.64
C ARG A 3 -20.79 -14.63 20.65
N GLN A 4 -21.00 -15.89 20.25
CA GLN A 4 -20.75 -17.08 21.07
C GLN A 4 -19.27 -17.25 21.50
N LYS A 5 -18.32 -16.90 20.63
CA LYS A 5 -16.89 -17.01 20.96
C LYS A 5 -16.43 -15.87 21.88
N TRP A 6 -17.04 -14.70 21.75
CA TRP A 6 -16.81 -13.58 22.67
C TRP A 6 -17.35 -13.88 24.05
N THR A 7 -18.58 -14.40 24.15
CA THR A 7 -19.18 -14.79 25.44
C THR A 7 -18.39 -15.90 26.11
N ALA A 8 -17.91 -16.90 25.37
CA ALA A 8 -17.04 -17.95 25.91
C ALA A 8 -15.72 -17.39 26.45
N TYR A 9 -15.08 -16.47 25.71
CA TYR A 9 -13.87 -15.78 26.18
C TYR A 9 -14.13 -15.02 27.49
N THR A 10 -15.17 -14.18 27.54
CA THR A 10 -15.47 -13.36 28.72
C THR A 10 -15.79 -14.23 29.93
N SER A 11 -16.62 -15.26 29.77
CA SER A 11 -16.98 -16.18 30.85
C SER A 11 -15.78 -16.96 31.39
N HIS A 12 -14.88 -17.43 30.51
CA HIS A 12 -13.66 -18.12 30.93
C HIS A 12 -12.71 -17.18 31.69
N THR A 13 -12.48 -15.97 31.17
CA THR A 13 -11.64 -14.97 31.85
C THR A 13 -12.21 -14.56 33.21
N GLU A 14 -13.53 -14.40 33.30
CA GLU A 14 -14.21 -13.97 34.53
C GLU A 14 -14.26 -15.07 35.59
N SER A 15 -14.47 -16.33 35.18
CA SER A 15 -14.42 -17.46 36.10
C SER A 15 -13.02 -17.62 36.69
N SER A 16 -11.99 -17.64 35.85
CA SER A 16 -10.60 -17.83 36.30
C SER A 16 -10.06 -16.65 37.12
N SER A 17 -10.46 -15.41 36.81
CA SER A 17 -10.08 -14.24 37.61
C SER A 17 -10.75 -14.22 38.98
N LYS A 18 -12.03 -14.62 39.07
CA LYS A 18 -12.73 -14.80 40.35
C LYS A 18 -12.08 -15.89 41.20
N THR A 19 -11.65 -16.99 40.59
CA THR A 19 -10.90 -18.04 41.32
C THR A 19 -9.58 -17.52 41.88
N LEU A 20 -8.83 -16.72 41.11
CA LEU A 20 -7.56 -16.13 41.56
C LEU A 20 -7.77 -15.15 42.74
N LEU A 21 -8.82 -14.33 42.69
CA LEU A 21 -9.14 -13.34 43.72
C LEU A 21 -9.74 -13.95 45.00
N ASN A 22 -10.37 -15.12 44.91
CA ASN A 22 -10.96 -15.83 46.04
C ASN A 22 -9.96 -16.67 46.85
N LEU A 23 -8.71 -16.84 46.37
CA LEU A 23 -7.67 -17.42 47.22
C LEU A 23 -7.38 -16.47 48.41
N PRO A 24 -6.98 -16.99 49.59
CA PRO A 24 -6.59 -16.16 50.71
C PRO A 24 -5.32 -15.38 50.36
N LEU A 25 -5.51 -14.17 49.82
CA LEU A 25 -4.46 -13.21 49.47
C LEU A 25 -3.87 -12.63 50.76
N ARG A 26 -2.96 -13.37 51.41
CA ARG A 26 -2.23 -12.87 52.57
C ARG A 26 -1.27 -11.77 52.13
N LEU A 27 -1.60 -10.53 52.48
CA LEU A 27 -0.75 -9.38 52.22
C LEU A 27 0.57 -9.51 53.01
N PRO A 28 1.72 -9.38 52.35
CA PRO A 28 3.01 -9.33 53.04
C PRO A 28 3.10 -8.10 53.94
N LYS A 29 3.74 -8.23 55.11
CA LYS A 29 3.89 -7.13 56.08
C LYS A 29 4.99 -6.13 55.71
N ASN A 30 5.89 -6.47 54.77
CA ASN A 30 7.02 -5.65 54.35
C ASN A 30 6.72 -4.90 53.04
N GLN A 31 7.06 -3.60 52.98
CA GLN A 31 6.84 -2.72 51.83
C GLN A 31 7.41 -3.29 50.50
N ASP A 32 8.62 -3.85 50.53
CA ASP A 32 9.28 -4.43 49.35
C ASP A 32 8.65 -5.76 48.88
N GLN A 33 7.96 -6.45 49.78
CA GLN A 33 7.25 -7.68 49.46
C GLN A 33 5.86 -7.41 48.87
N ILE A 34 5.27 -6.25 49.16
CA ILE A 34 3.98 -5.83 48.59
C ILE A 34 4.12 -5.59 47.07
N SER A 35 5.20 -4.92 46.63
CA SER A 35 5.42 -4.65 45.21
C SER A 35 5.63 -5.93 44.39
N THR A 36 6.41 -6.88 44.92
CA THR A 36 6.64 -8.19 44.29
C THR A 36 5.37 -9.05 44.29
N PHE A 37 4.54 -8.98 45.33
CA PHE A 37 3.24 -9.62 45.38
C PHE A 37 2.26 -9.08 44.33
N ILE A 38 2.14 -7.75 44.19
CA ILE A 38 1.29 -7.11 43.17
C ILE A 38 1.77 -7.48 41.76
N ASN A 39 3.08 -7.45 41.51
CA ASN A 39 3.65 -7.83 40.21
C ASN A 39 3.38 -9.29 39.84
N ARG A 40 3.38 -10.19 40.83
CA ARG A 40 3.01 -11.60 40.64
C ARG A 40 1.53 -11.73 40.28
N LEU A 41 0.64 -11.09 41.03
CA LEU A 41 -0.81 -11.10 40.73
C LEU A 41 -1.12 -10.55 39.34
N TRP A 42 -0.45 -9.46 38.95
CA TRP A 42 -0.58 -8.91 37.61
C TRP A 42 -0.09 -9.88 36.53
N SER A 43 1.02 -10.56 36.78
CA SER A 43 1.57 -11.57 35.86
C SER A 43 0.62 -12.76 35.70
N ASP A 44 -0.01 -13.20 36.79
CA ASP A 44 -0.98 -14.29 36.81
C ASP A 44 -2.27 -13.90 36.08
N LEU A 45 -2.81 -12.70 36.32
CA LEU A 45 -3.95 -12.17 35.56
C LEU A 45 -3.65 -12.04 34.07
N LYS A 46 -2.46 -11.52 33.74
CA LYS A 46 -1.99 -11.39 32.36
C LYS A 46 -1.86 -12.77 31.70
N PHE A 47 -1.44 -13.79 32.43
CA PHE A 47 -1.36 -15.16 31.94
C PHE A 47 -2.75 -15.73 31.62
N ILE A 48 -3.72 -15.57 32.54
CA ILE A 48 -5.12 -15.99 32.35
C ILE A 48 -5.71 -15.34 31.10
N ILE A 49 -5.59 -14.01 30.96
CA ILE A 49 -6.11 -13.27 29.81
C ILE A 49 -5.47 -13.76 28.50
N ASN A 50 -4.15 -13.99 28.49
CA ASN A 50 -3.45 -14.44 27.29
C ASN A 50 -3.79 -15.88 26.89
N ASN A 51 -4.06 -16.76 27.85
CA ASN A 51 -4.48 -18.13 27.56
C ASN A 51 -5.93 -18.18 27.05
N ALA A 52 -6.85 -17.49 27.73
CA ALA A 52 -8.23 -17.35 27.28
C ALA A 52 -8.31 -16.80 25.84
N LYS A 53 -7.44 -15.82 25.53
CA LYS A 53 -7.29 -15.27 24.18
C LYS A 53 -6.80 -16.30 23.18
N LYS A 54 -5.83 -17.16 23.53
CA LYS A 54 -5.34 -18.20 22.61
C LYS A 54 -6.44 -19.23 22.29
N ASP A 55 -7.26 -19.58 23.26
CA ASP A 55 -8.24 -20.66 23.13
C ASP A 55 -9.54 -20.23 22.45
N HIS A 56 -10.00 -19.00 22.72
CA HIS A 56 -11.32 -18.54 22.25
C HIS A 56 -11.27 -17.50 21.14
N ILE A 57 -10.16 -16.77 20.97
CA ILE A 57 -10.04 -15.71 19.95
C ILE A 57 -9.29 -16.25 18.73
N PRO A 58 -9.96 -16.39 17.56
CA PRO A 58 -9.32 -16.90 16.35
C PRO A 58 -8.23 -15.94 15.88
N LYS A 59 -7.03 -16.47 15.63
CA LYS A 59 -5.94 -15.73 14.99
C LYS A 59 -6.10 -15.80 13.49
N PHE A 60 -6.30 -14.66 12.84
CA PHE A 60 -6.24 -14.57 11.40
C PHE A 60 -4.83 -14.12 11.00
N THR A 61 -4.03 -15.04 10.45
CA THR A 61 -2.89 -14.64 9.63
C THR A 61 -3.46 -13.96 8.39
N ARG A 62 -3.44 -12.63 8.35
CA ARG A 62 -3.54 -11.92 7.08
C ARG A 62 -2.34 -12.40 6.27
N GLN A 63 -2.58 -13.25 5.28
CA GLN A 63 -1.61 -13.41 4.22
C GLN A 63 -1.46 -12.02 3.61
N ASN A 64 -0.38 -11.33 3.97
CA ASN A 64 0.11 -10.25 3.14
C ASN A 64 0.35 -10.92 1.78
N LYS A 65 -0.60 -10.76 0.85
CA LYS A 65 -0.36 -11.00 -0.57
C LYS A 65 0.61 -9.92 -1.04
N GLY A 66 1.82 -9.94 -0.48
CA GLY A 66 2.92 -9.10 -0.90
C GLY A 66 3.19 -9.45 -2.36
N HIS A 67 2.89 -8.50 -3.23
CA HIS A 67 3.27 -8.52 -4.65
C HIS A 67 2.98 -9.81 -5.43
N THR A 68 1.78 -10.40 -5.31
CA THR A 68 1.33 -11.45 -6.24
C THR A 68 0.83 -10.90 -7.59
N TYR A 69 1.15 -9.64 -7.92
CA TYR A 69 0.76 -9.01 -9.19
C TYR A 69 1.74 -9.29 -10.33
N LEU A 70 2.89 -9.89 -10.04
CA LEU A 70 3.86 -10.26 -11.07
C LEU A 70 3.48 -11.60 -11.71
N PRO A 71 3.46 -11.69 -13.05
CA PRO A 71 3.37 -12.95 -13.78
C PRO A 71 4.29 -14.05 -13.27
N LEU A 72 3.85 -15.30 -13.40
CA LEU A 72 4.57 -16.48 -12.92
C LEU A 72 5.99 -16.58 -13.51
N ASN A 73 6.17 -16.24 -14.78
CA ASN A 73 7.47 -16.26 -15.46
C ASN A 73 8.48 -15.28 -14.82
N ILE A 74 8.07 -14.05 -14.48
CA ILE A 74 8.91 -13.04 -13.82
C ILE A 74 9.26 -13.49 -12.40
N ARG A 75 8.31 -14.10 -11.69
CA ARG A 75 8.57 -14.67 -10.35
C ARG A 75 9.57 -15.82 -10.40
N GLN A 76 9.44 -16.72 -11.37
CA GLN A 76 10.37 -17.82 -11.58
C GLN A 76 11.78 -17.30 -11.92
N LEU A 77 11.89 -16.25 -12.74
CA LEU A 77 13.17 -15.57 -12.98
C LEU A 77 13.77 -14.98 -11.71
N ASN A 78 12.97 -14.40 -10.83
CA ASN A 78 13.44 -13.88 -9.55
C ASN A 78 14.02 -14.99 -8.67
N ASN A 79 13.34 -16.14 -8.59
CA ASN A 79 13.83 -17.30 -7.87
C ASN A 79 15.13 -17.85 -8.48
N ASN A 80 15.23 -17.89 -9.81
CA ASN A 80 16.44 -18.30 -10.52
C ASN A 80 17.62 -17.36 -10.19
N ILE A 81 17.39 -16.03 -10.19
CA ILE A 81 18.42 -15.05 -9.83
C ILE A 81 18.87 -15.26 -8.38
N SER A 82 17.94 -15.48 -7.45
CA SER A 82 18.27 -15.79 -6.06
C SER A 82 19.14 -17.05 -5.95
N LEU A 83 18.74 -18.14 -6.63
CA LEU A 83 19.50 -19.38 -6.65
C LEU A 83 20.92 -19.19 -7.22
N LEU A 84 21.04 -18.52 -8.38
CA LEU A 84 22.33 -18.22 -9.00
C LEU A 84 23.20 -17.33 -8.10
N THR A 85 22.61 -16.37 -7.40
CA THR A 85 23.31 -15.49 -6.44
C THR A 85 23.84 -16.29 -5.26
N THR A 86 23.03 -17.20 -4.69
CA THR A 86 23.46 -18.10 -3.61
C THR A 86 24.61 -19.02 -4.07
N ILE A 87 24.54 -19.54 -5.30
CA ILE A 87 25.64 -20.31 -5.88
C ILE A 87 26.88 -19.43 -6.01
N ALA A 88 26.77 -18.23 -6.59
CA ALA A 88 27.89 -17.30 -6.77
C ALA A 88 28.56 -16.88 -5.44
N GLN A 89 27.79 -16.77 -4.35
CA GLN A 89 28.32 -16.48 -3.01
C GLN A 89 29.29 -17.57 -2.53
N ARG A 90 29.04 -18.86 -2.84
CA ARG A 90 29.96 -19.95 -2.49
C ARG A 90 31.32 -19.85 -3.19
N PHE A 91 31.37 -19.22 -4.35
CA PHE A 91 32.63 -18.95 -5.08
C PHE A 91 33.39 -17.72 -4.54
N GLN A 92 32.91 -17.05 -3.49
CA GLN A 92 33.63 -15.95 -2.88
C GLN A 92 34.68 -16.46 -1.91
N THR A 93 35.88 -15.89 -1.99
CA THR A 93 37.04 -16.27 -1.19
C THR A 93 36.78 -16.23 0.31
N LYS A 94 35.92 -15.31 0.79
CA LYS A 94 35.53 -15.24 2.21
C LYS A 94 34.78 -16.48 2.71
N TYR A 95 33.87 -17.05 1.91
CA TYR A 95 33.08 -18.21 2.32
C TYR A 95 33.94 -19.48 2.29
N ILE A 96 34.81 -19.60 1.28
CA ILE A 96 35.79 -20.68 1.18
C ILE A 96 36.75 -20.64 2.39
N LYS A 97 37.32 -19.46 2.68
CA LYS A 97 38.23 -19.26 3.83
C LYS A 97 37.55 -19.49 5.18
N HIS A 98 36.30 -19.05 5.35
CA HIS A 98 35.56 -19.26 6.60
C HIS A 98 35.28 -20.75 6.82
N TYR A 99 34.84 -21.45 5.78
CA TYR A 99 34.58 -22.90 5.87
C TYR A 99 35.86 -23.67 6.20
N MET A 100 36.99 -23.30 5.58
CA MET A 100 38.30 -23.92 5.82
C MET A 100 38.95 -23.57 7.17
N LYS A 101 38.49 -22.53 7.87
CA LYS A 101 39.03 -22.12 9.18
C LYS A 101 38.34 -22.82 10.36
N ASN A 102 37.20 -23.47 10.13
CA ASN A 102 36.37 -24.05 11.18
C ASN A 102 36.78 -25.48 11.56
N GLU A 103 37.74 -26.09 10.86
CA GLU A 103 38.32 -27.37 11.25
C GLU A 103 39.74 -27.15 11.77
N ASP A 104 39.98 -27.60 12.99
CA ASP A 104 41.23 -27.46 13.73
C ASP A 104 42.36 -28.22 13.01
N ASN A 105 43.02 -27.56 12.05
CA ASN A 105 44.43 -27.69 11.65
C ASN A 105 44.65 -27.05 10.28
N HIS A 106 45.71 -26.25 10.15
CA HIS A 106 46.05 -25.43 8.96
C HIS A 106 46.54 -26.23 7.73
N THR A 107 45.94 -27.37 7.40
CA THR A 107 46.26 -28.12 6.18
C THR A 107 45.03 -28.29 5.31
N THR A 108 45.10 -27.73 4.09
CA THR A 108 44.10 -27.92 3.03
C THR A 108 44.12 -29.38 2.60
N THR A 109 43.39 -30.27 3.28
CA THR A 109 43.26 -31.65 2.81
C THR A 109 42.31 -31.68 1.60
N PRO A 110 42.59 -32.51 0.57
CA PRO A 110 41.70 -32.70 -0.58
C PRO A 110 40.26 -33.10 -0.19
N GLU A 111 40.10 -33.74 0.97
CA GLU A 111 38.83 -34.22 1.52
C GLU A 111 37.89 -33.05 1.88
N ILE A 112 38.38 -32.03 2.57
CA ILE A 112 37.59 -30.82 2.94
C ILE A 112 37.10 -30.09 1.69
N TRP A 113 37.96 -30.02 0.66
CA TRP A 113 37.59 -29.43 -0.63
C TRP A 113 36.47 -30.22 -1.31
N THR A 114 36.57 -31.54 -1.34
CA THR A 114 35.51 -32.38 -1.92
C THR A 114 34.20 -32.26 -1.13
N HIS A 115 34.26 -32.17 0.20
CA HIS A 115 33.09 -32.01 1.06
C HIS A 115 32.36 -30.67 0.79
N TYR A 116 33.11 -29.56 0.71
CA TYR A 116 32.53 -28.24 0.43
C TYR A 116 31.76 -28.19 -0.90
N TRP A 117 32.23 -28.93 -1.90
CA TRP A 117 31.66 -28.97 -3.25
C TRP A 117 30.73 -30.16 -3.53
N LEU A 118 30.31 -30.94 -2.51
CA LEU A 118 29.37 -32.08 -2.69
C LEU A 118 28.10 -31.69 -3.46
N ASN A 119 27.56 -30.51 -3.17
CA ASN A 119 26.34 -30.02 -3.81
C ASN A 119 26.54 -29.49 -5.24
N TRP A 120 27.77 -29.45 -5.75
CA TRP A 120 28.07 -28.92 -7.09
C TRP A 120 27.33 -29.65 -8.20
N LYS A 121 27.18 -30.97 -8.08
CA LYS A 121 26.41 -31.77 -9.05
C LYS A 121 24.98 -31.28 -9.18
N GLN A 122 24.33 -30.97 -8.05
CA GLN A 122 22.98 -30.43 -8.02
C GLN A 122 22.92 -29.01 -8.61
N TYR A 123 23.87 -28.15 -8.24
CA TYR A 123 23.96 -26.79 -8.80
C TYR A 123 24.15 -26.78 -10.32
N ARG A 124 24.94 -27.71 -10.87
CA ARG A 124 25.06 -27.86 -12.33
C ARG A 124 23.71 -28.18 -12.98
N VAL A 125 22.98 -29.15 -12.44
CA VAL A 125 21.65 -29.52 -12.96
C VAL A 125 20.71 -28.32 -12.94
N ASP A 126 20.69 -27.55 -11.85
CA ASP A 126 19.83 -26.39 -11.73
C ASP A 126 20.25 -25.24 -12.67
N ILE A 127 21.55 -25.03 -12.87
CA ILE A 127 22.06 -24.08 -13.86
C ILE A 127 21.66 -24.50 -15.28
N TYR A 128 21.82 -25.78 -15.65
CA TYR A 128 21.41 -26.28 -16.95
C TYR A 128 19.90 -26.15 -17.19
N LYS A 129 19.08 -26.42 -16.18
CA LYS A 129 17.62 -26.19 -16.25
C LYS A 129 17.30 -24.72 -16.52
N ILE A 130 18.00 -23.78 -15.88
CA ILE A 130 17.83 -22.34 -16.10
C ILE A 130 18.22 -21.97 -17.53
N CYS A 131 19.39 -22.42 -18.00
CA CYS A 131 19.86 -22.10 -19.35
C CYS A 131 18.93 -22.66 -20.43
N ASN A 132 18.50 -23.92 -20.30
CA ASN A 132 17.58 -24.56 -21.24
C ASN A 132 16.22 -23.84 -21.27
N LYS A 133 15.70 -23.46 -20.11
CA LYS A 133 14.40 -22.77 -20.00
C LYS A 133 14.40 -21.41 -20.69
N HIS A 134 15.51 -20.68 -20.61
CA HIS A 134 15.63 -19.31 -21.15
C HIS A 134 16.40 -19.26 -22.47
N GLN A 135 16.66 -20.41 -23.10
CA GLN A 135 17.38 -20.54 -24.37
C GLN A 135 18.75 -19.82 -24.35
N ILE A 136 19.43 -19.84 -23.20
CA ILE A 136 20.75 -19.24 -23.03
C ILE A 136 21.80 -20.24 -23.53
N PRO A 137 22.78 -19.83 -24.37
CA PRO A 137 23.88 -20.68 -24.78
C PRO A 137 24.58 -21.32 -23.59
N THR A 138 24.57 -22.65 -23.53
CA THR A 138 25.18 -23.41 -22.43
C THR A 138 26.67 -23.60 -22.70
N THR A 139 27.50 -23.25 -21.73
CA THR A 139 28.91 -23.66 -21.72
C THR A 139 29.04 -24.98 -20.95
N LEU A 140 30.01 -25.81 -21.34
CA LEU A 140 30.31 -27.05 -20.63
C LEU A 140 30.89 -26.73 -19.25
N LEU A 141 30.07 -26.81 -18.20
CA LEU A 141 30.50 -26.69 -16.81
C LEU A 141 31.26 -27.96 -16.39
N PRO A 142 32.47 -27.82 -15.82
CA PRO A 142 33.29 -28.97 -15.42
C PRO A 142 32.61 -29.79 -14.32
N THR A 143 32.88 -31.11 -14.33
CA THR A 143 32.32 -32.09 -13.38
C THR A 143 32.86 -31.90 -11.97
N THR A 144 34.11 -31.47 -11.84
CA THR A 144 34.78 -31.19 -10.57
C THR A 144 35.26 -29.73 -10.52
N ILE A 145 35.24 -29.14 -9.33
CA ILE A 145 35.78 -27.79 -9.11
C ILE A 145 37.24 -27.93 -8.71
N THR A 146 38.12 -27.23 -9.42
CA THR A 146 39.55 -27.15 -9.16
C THR A 146 39.93 -25.69 -8.90
N PRO A 147 41.00 -25.42 -8.15
CA PRO A 147 41.44 -24.04 -7.91
C PRO A 147 41.65 -23.23 -9.21
N HIS A 148 42.09 -23.89 -10.28
CA HIS A 148 42.30 -23.27 -11.59
C HIS A 148 40.98 -22.91 -12.31
N ASN A 149 39.94 -23.74 -12.20
CA ASN A 149 38.68 -23.50 -12.92
C ASN A 149 37.71 -22.56 -12.17
N LEU A 150 37.98 -22.28 -10.90
CA LEU A 150 37.12 -21.51 -10.00
C LEU A 150 36.78 -20.12 -10.56
N ASN A 151 37.77 -19.35 -11.01
CA ASN A 151 37.54 -18.00 -11.53
C ASN A 151 36.69 -18.03 -12.80
N LYS A 152 36.97 -18.96 -13.73
CA LYS A 152 36.19 -19.12 -14.96
C LYS A 152 34.72 -19.46 -14.68
N ILE A 153 34.47 -20.39 -13.75
CA ILE A 153 33.10 -20.77 -13.35
C ILE A 153 32.40 -19.60 -12.66
N LYS A 154 33.09 -18.88 -11.79
CA LYS A 154 32.55 -17.71 -11.08
C LYS A 154 32.13 -16.61 -12.05
N ASP A 155 32.98 -16.30 -13.04
CA ASP A 155 32.67 -15.27 -14.04
C ASP A 155 31.54 -15.71 -14.97
N TYR A 156 31.45 -17.00 -15.30
CA TYR A 156 30.29 -17.57 -16.00
C TYR A 156 28.99 -17.45 -15.19
N ILE A 157 29.00 -17.78 -13.89
CA ILE A 157 27.80 -17.64 -13.06
C ILE A 157 27.38 -16.16 -12.96
N LYS A 158 28.34 -15.24 -12.84
CA LYS A 158 28.05 -13.80 -12.86
C LYS A 158 27.44 -13.35 -14.19
N SER A 159 27.99 -13.78 -15.32
CA SER A 159 27.42 -13.43 -16.63
C SER A 159 26.02 -14.00 -16.78
N LEU A 160 25.78 -15.23 -16.31
CA LEU A 160 24.46 -15.85 -16.28
C LEU A 160 23.47 -15.07 -15.39
N ILE A 161 23.90 -14.57 -14.23
CA ILE A 161 23.09 -13.69 -13.38
C ILE A 161 22.71 -12.42 -14.16
N SER A 162 23.67 -11.75 -14.79
CA SER A 162 23.43 -10.54 -15.57
C SER A 162 22.46 -10.78 -16.74
N ILE A 163 22.61 -11.88 -17.48
CA ILE A 163 21.69 -12.26 -18.56
C ILE A 163 20.29 -12.49 -17.98
N THR A 164 20.18 -13.23 -16.89
CA THR A 164 18.88 -13.53 -16.25
C THR A 164 18.20 -12.27 -15.71
N GLN A 165 18.98 -11.31 -15.20
CA GLN A 165 18.49 -10.01 -14.76
C GLN A 165 17.97 -9.17 -15.93
N ASN A 166 18.70 -9.11 -17.05
CA ASN A 166 18.25 -8.41 -18.25
C ASN A 166 16.95 -9.01 -18.82
N LEU A 167 16.84 -10.35 -18.86
CA LEU A 167 15.61 -11.04 -19.27
C LEU A 167 14.43 -10.69 -18.36
N LYS A 168 14.64 -10.66 -17.04
CA LYS A 168 13.62 -10.25 -16.08
C LYS A 168 13.17 -8.81 -16.32
N LEU A 169 14.11 -7.90 -16.56
CA LEU A 169 13.82 -6.49 -16.83
C LEU A 169 12.95 -6.35 -18.07
N HIS A 170 13.36 -6.95 -19.20
CA HIS A 170 12.60 -6.89 -20.46
C HIS A 170 11.18 -7.46 -20.32
N LEU A 171 11.01 -8.61 -19.64
CA LEU A 171 9.68 -9.19 -19.42
C LEU A 171 8.82 -8.33 -18.50
N THR A 172 9.42 -7.66 -17.52
CA THR A 172 8.71 -6.76 -16.61
C THR A 172 8.22 -5.52 -17.36
N GLU A 173 9.05 -4.94 -18.22
CA GLU A 173 8.67 -3.81 -19.08
C GLU A 173 7.55 -4.19 -20.05
N ALA A 174 7.68 -5.33 -20.74
CA ALA A 174 6.64 -5.84 -21.63
C ALA A 174 5.31 -6.04 -20.89
N HIS A 175 5.35 -6.62 -19.69
CA HIS A 175 4.17 -6.79 -18.86
C HIS A 175 3.57 -5.44 -18.42
N ASN A 176 4.39 -4.46 -18.05
CA ASN A 176 3.92 -3.13 -17.67
C ASN A 176 3.20 -2.44 -18.83
N ILE A 177 3.76 -2.51 -20.04
CA ILE A 177 3.12 -1.98 -21.26
C ILE A 177 1.76 -2.67 -21.50
N GLN A 178 1.71 -4.00 -21.37
CA GLN A 178 0.45 -4.75 -21.50
C GLN A 178 -0.59 -4.32 -20.45
N GLN A 179 -0.18 -4.10 -19.19
CA GLN A 179 -1.08 -3.62 -18.15
C GLN A 179 -1.59 -2.21 -18.45
N ILE A 180 -0.71 -1.31 -18.91
CA ILE A 180 -1.09 0.05 -19.30
C ILE A 180 -2.17 -0.01 -20.39
N ASN A 181 -1.92 -0.76 -21.46
CA ASN A 181 -2.87 -0.90 -22.57
C ASN A 181 -4.19 -1.53 -22.12
N LYS A 182 -4.13 -2.55 -21.25
CA LYS A 182 -5.32 -3.17 -20.66
C LYS A 182 -6.17 -2.15 -19.89
N PHE A 183 -5.55 -1.33 -19.03
CA PHE A 183 -6.28 -0.33 -18.26
C PHE A 183 -6.77 0.84 -19.10
N ILE A 184 -6.09 1.19 -20.19
CA ILE A 184 -6.60 2.15 -21.20
C ILE A 184 -7.88 1.61 -21.82
N ASN A 185 -7.88 0.36 -22.29
CA ASN A 185 -9.06 -0.26 -22.89
C ASN A 185 -10.23 -0.33 -21.90
N ILE A 186 -9.97 -0.76 -20.66
CA ILE A 186 -11.01 -0.78 -19.61
C ILE A 186 -11.60 0.61 -19.39
N ARG A 187 -10.78 1.67 -19.35
CA ARG A 187 -11.27 3.05 -19.18
C ARG A 187 -12.09 3.52 -20.38
N ASN A 188 -11.71 3.15 -21.60
CA ASN A 188 -12.47 3.49 -22.81
C ASN A 188 -13.85 2.82 -22.82
N GLU A 189 -13.92 1.56 -22.38
CA GLU A 189 -15.18 0.85 -22.22
C GLU A 189 -16.02 1.43 -21.06
N ASP A 190 -15.39 1.73 -19.92
CA ASP A 190 -16.06 2.38 -18.79
C ASP A 190 -16.56 3.79 -19.15
N LEU A 191 -15.90 4.52 -20.08
CA LEU A 191 -16.41 5.80 -20.57
C LEU A 191 -17.76 5.67 -21.27
N LYS A 192 -17.99 4.56 -21.99
CA LYS A 192 -19.26 4.28 -22.68
C LYS A 192 -20.31 3.70 -21.74
N HIS A 193 -19.92 2.75 -20.88
CA HIS A 193 -20.85 1.90 -20.14
C HIS A 193 -20.95 2.20 -18.64
N ASN A 194 -19.95 2.86 -18.03
CA ASN A 194 -19.90 3.12 -16.60
C ASN A 194 -19.01 4.32 -16.23
N GLN A 195 -19.51 5.53 -16.50
CA GLN A 195 -18.76 6.78 -16.31
C GLN A 195 -18.30 6.98 -14.85
N ARG A 196 -19.11 6.55 -13.87
CA ARG A 196 -18.74 6.61 -12.45
C ARG A 196 -17.47 5.81 -12.15
N LYS A 197 -17.36 4.60 -12.72
CA LYS A 197 -16.18 3.75 -12.57
C LYS A 197 -14.96 4.35 -13.28
N MET A 198 -15.14 4.93 -14.46
CA MET A 198 -14.10 5.67 -15.18
C MET A 198 -13.57 6.85 -14.36
N ILE A 199 -14.45 7.71 -13.83
CA ILE A 199 -14.08 8.85 -12.99
C ILE A 199 -13.32 8.39 -11.74
N ASN A 200 -13.81 7.36 -11.05
CA ASN A 200 -13.14 6.82 -9.88
C ASN A 200 -11.74 6.28 -10.21
N SER A 201 -11.59 5.62 -11.37
CA SER A 201 -10.28 5.13 -11.83
C SER A 201 -9.31 6.26 -12.15
N ILE A 202 -9.75 7.34 -12.80
CA ILE A 202 -8.87 8.48 -13.16
C ILE A 202 -8.42 9.24 -11.93
N LEU A 203 -9.35 9.48 -11.00
CA LEU A 203 -9.07 10.22 -9.78
C LEU A 203 -8.39 9.35 -8.70
N ASN A 204 -8.05 8.09 -9.02
CA ASN A 204 -7.56 7.09 -8.07
C ASN A 204 -8.41 7.02 -6.79
N ARG A 205 -9.72 7.28 -6.92
CA ARG A 205 -10.65 7.32 -5.80
C ARG A 205 -11.02 5.90 -5.42
N LYS A 206 -10.68 5.52 -4.20
CA LYS A 206 -11.29 4.35 -3.57
C LYS A 206 -12.68 4.76 -3.13
N PRO A 207 -13.76 4.04 -3.54
CA PRO A 207 -15.09 4.35 -3.05
C PRO A 207 -15.09 4.21 -1.53
N LYS A 208 -15.35 5.32 -0.84
CA LYS A 208 -15.56 5.32 0.60
C LYS A 208 -17.02 4.97 0.83
N ARG A 209 -17.28 3.88 1.53
CA ARG A 209 -18.62 3.53 2.00
C ARG A 209 -18.66 3.82 3.49
N ILE A 210 -19.59 4.68 3.89
CA ILE A 210 -19.95 4.85 5.29
C ILE A 210 -21.13 3.90 5.53
N VAL A 211 -21.06 3.13 6.61
CA VAL A 211 -22.16 2.29 7.08
C VAL A 211 -22.72 3.01 8.30
N LEU A 212 -23.97 3.46 8.20
CA LEU A 212 -24.67 4.17 9.25
C LEU A 212 -25.70 3.21 9.85
N ASP A 213 -25.34 2.56 10.95
CA ASP A 213 -26.24 1.63 11.65
C ASP A 213 -27.08 2.35 12.72
N ARG A 214 -26.73 3.60 13.05
CA ARG A 214 -27.31 4.40 14.14
C ARG A 214 -27.22 5.87 13.79
N LEU A 215 -28.27 6.63 14.08
CA LEU A 215 -28.33 8.06 13.81
C LEU A 215 -28.96 8.79 14.99
N VAL A 216 -28.37 9.93 15.39
CA VAL A 216 -28.98 10.83 16.38
C VAL A 216 -29.75 11.90 15.61
N ILE A 217 -31.04 12.00 15.87
CA ILE A 217 -31.95 12.96 15.27
C ILE A 217 -32.24 14.03 16.32
N THR A 218 -32.19 15.29 15.92
CA THR A 218 -32.66 16.40 16.74
C THR A 218 -34.09 16.72 16.32
N ASN A 219 -35.04 16.61 17.24
CA ASN A 219 -36.43 16.99 17.02
C ASN A 219 -36.60 18.51 17.16
N ASP A 220 -37.74 19.04 16.70
CA ASP A 220 -38.03 20.48 16.71
C ASP A 220 -37.98 21.10 18.12
N ASP A 221 -38.18 20.30 19.17
CA ASP A 221 -38.07 20.69 20.58
C ASP A 221 -36.62 20.67 21.12
N ASP A 222 -35.61 20.60 20.24
CA ASP A 222 -34.17 20.52 20.56
C ASP A 222 -33.79 19.26 21.37
N THR A 223 -34.66 18.26 21.38
CA THR A 223 -34.42 16.96 22.00
C THR A 223 -33.70 16.02 21.03
N GLN A 224 -32.72 15.27 21.55
CA GLN A 224 -31.94 14.31 20.76
C GLN A 224 -32.44 12.89 20.97
N GLU A 225 -32.82 12.23 19.88
CA GLU A 225 -33.28 10.84 19.87
C GLU A 225 -32.31 9.96 19.06
N LEU A 226 -31.91 8.82 19.63
CA LEU A 226 -31.08 7.83 18.93
C LEU A 226 -31.97 6.82 18.22
N THR A 227 -31.88 6.79 16.89
CA THR A 227 -32.62 5.87 16.04
C THR A 227 -31.73 4.74 15.53
N LEU A 228 -32.28 3.51 15.56
CA LEU A 228 -31.66 2.27 15.07
C LEU A 228 -32.43 1.66 13.88
N ASP A 229 -33.58 2.23 13.55
CA ASP A 229 -34.47 1.70 12.53
C ASP A 229 -33.93 2.04 11.12
N PRO A 230 -33.79 1.06 10.20
CA PRO A 230 -33.17 1.30 8.89
C PRO A 230 -33.90 2.32 8.01
N ASP A 231 -35.23 2.32 8.01
CA ASP A 231 -36.04 3.14 7.11
C ASP A 231 -36.01 4.63 7.54
N THR A 232 -36.09 4.86 8.85
CA THR A 232 -35.89 6.19 9.46
C THR A 232 -34.46 6.70 9.26
N ILE A 233 -33.43 5.86 9.42
CA ILE A 233 -32.05 6.26 9.13
C ILE A 233 -31.90 6.64 7.65
N GLU A 234 -32.43 5.86 6.71
CA GLU A 234 -32.32 6.15 5.28
C GLU A 234 -32.96 7.49 4.91
N SER A 235 -34.19 7.74 5.37
CA SER A 235 -34.90 8.99 5.08
C SER A 235 -34.18 10.22 5.63
N HIS A 236 -33.71 10.18 6.88
CA HIS A 236 -32.96 11.28 7.49
C HIS A 236 -31.60 11.50 6.83
N VAL A 237 -30.89 10.44 6.44
CA VAL A 237 -29.59 10.54 5.74
C VAL A 237 -29.76 11.15 4.36
N ILE A 238 -30.76 10.72 3.59
CA ILE A 238 -31.07 11.29 2.27
C ILE A 238 -31.36 12.79 2.42
N ASN A 239 -32.24 13.15 3.35
CA ASN A 239 -32.62 14.53 3.61
C ASN A 239 -31.40 15.39 4.01
N HIS A 240 -30.56 14.89 4.91
CA HIS A 240 -29.35 15.58 5.36
C HIS A 240 -28.39 15.86 4.20
N PHE A 241 -28.04 14.84 3.40
CA PHE A 241 -27.05 15.02 2.32
C PHE A 241 -27.59 15.80 1.11
N GLN A 242 -28.90 15.77 0.86
CA GLN A 242 -29.52 16.62 -0.16
C GLN A 242 -29.47 18.09 0.23
N ASN A 243 -29.64 18.39 1.51
CA ASN A 243 -29.70 19.76 2.03
C ASN A 243 -28.40 20.23 2.68
N ILE A 244 -27.31 19.46 2.57
CA ILE A 244 -26.03 19.80 3.21
C ILE A 244 -25.45 21.05 2.53
N GLY A 245 -25.48 22.17 3.24
CA GLY A 245 -25.10 23.49 2.71
C GLY A 245 -26.25 24.33 2.16
N SER A 246 -27.46 23.78 2.04
CA SER A 246 -28.69 24.53 1.79
C SER A 246 -29.21 25.10 3.11
N ASN A 247 -28.42 25.96 3.76
CA ASN A 247 -28.94 26.73 4.87
C ASN A 247 -29.95 27.75 4.31
N PRO A 248 -31.22 27.77 4.74
CA PRO A 248 -32.18 28.78 4.29
C PRO A 248 -31.73 30.21 4.62
N ALA A 249 -30.89 30.39 5.65
CA ALA A 249 -30.23 31.67 5.95
C ALA A 249 -29.05 32.01 5.02
N SER A 250 -28.53 31.02 4.28
CA SER A 250 -27.47 31.19 3.28
C SER A 250 -28.00 31.19 1.85
N ARG A 251 -29.32 31.39 1.65
CA ARG A 251 -29.88 31.80 0.36
C ARG A 251 -29.21 33.12 -0.04
N HIS A 252 -28.10 33.00 -0.76
CA HIS A 252 -27.33 34.06 -1.41
C HIS A 252 -27.39 35.41 -0.69
N GLN A 253 -26.68 35.55 0.43
CA GLN A 253 -26.24 36.90 0.81
C GLN A 253 -25.37 37.41 -0.34
N GLN A 254 -25.96 38.21 -1.23
CA GLN A 254 -25.24 38.90 -2.29
C GLN A 254 -24.50 40.06 -1.62
N TYR A 255 -23.22 39.84 -1.33
CA TYR A 255 -22.33 40.90 -0.89
C TYR A 255 -22.01 41.79 -2.09
N THR A 256 -22.63 42.96 -2.16
CA THR A 256 -22.45 43.91 -3.26
C THR A 256 -21.51 45.05 -2.88
N THR A 257 -21.46 45.38 -1.60
CA THR A 257 -20.66 46.47 -1.05
C THR A 257 -19.81 45.96 0.11
N LEU A 258 -18.74 46.71 0.42
CA LEU A 258 -17.81 46.36 1.51
C LEU A 258 -18.53 46.28 2.88
N THR A 259 -19.59 47.06 3.08
CA THR A 259 -20.40 47.05 4.31
C THR A 259 -21.27 45.81 4.45
N ASP A 260 -21.56 45.10 3.36
CA ASP A 260 -22.33 43.86 3.39
C ASP A 260 -21.48 42.69 3.92
N LEU A 261 -20.15 42.80 3.85
CA LEU A 261 -19.22 41.77 4.30
C LEU A 261 -19.14 41.71 5.83
N PRO A 262 -18.93 40.51 6.41
CA PRO A 262 -18.67 40.39 7.84
C PRO A 262 -17.41 41.19 8.24
N PRO A 263 -17.35 41.75 9.46
CA PRO A 263 -16.32 42.70 9.89
C PRO A 263 -14.88 42.18 9.72
N GLU A 264 -14.67 40.88 9.97
CA GLU A 264 -13.37 40.22 9.78
C GLU A 264 -12.85 40.27 8.34
N TRP A 265 -13.75 40.27 7.34
CA TRP A 265 -13.41 40.28 5.92
C TRP A 265 -13.30 41.70 5.34
N GLN A 266 -13.93 42.70 5.96
CA GLN A 266 -13.91 44.09 5.48
C GLN A 266 -12.48 44.63 5.36
N THR A 267 -11.61 44.31 6.33
CA THR A 267 -10.21 44.75 6.31
C THR A 267 -9.39 44.11 5.18
N LEU A 268 -9.69 42.85 4.84
CA LEU A 268 -8.99 42.10 3.79
C LEU A 268 -9.40 42.52 2.39
N TYR A 269 -10.68 42.83 2.19
CA TYR A 269 -11.24 43.22 0.88
C TYR A 269 -11.31 44.74 0.67
N ALA A 270 -10.85 45.53 1.64
CA ALA A 270 -10.71 46.97 1.45
C ALA A 270 -9.76 47.29 0.28
N PRO A 271 -10.09 48.26 -0.58
CA PRO A 271 -9.20 48.69 -1.66
C PRO A 271 -7.84 49.11 -1.10
N LYS A 272 -6.76 48.58 -1.68
CA LYS A 272 -5.40 49.00 -1.32
C LYS A 272 -5.09 50.33 -1.99
N GLU A 273 -4.68 51.33 -1.21
CA GLU A 273 -4.33 52.67 -1.71
C GLU A 273 -3.21 52.65 -2.77
N SER A 274 -2.33 51.64 -2.73
CA SER A 274 -1.26 51.45 -3.72
C SER A 274 -1.74 50.99 -5.10
N ILE A 275 -2.97 50.47 -5.20
CA ILE A 275 -3.54 49.94 -6.45
C ILE A 275 -4.54 50.95 -6.97
N ARG A 276 -4.23 51.55 -8.13
CA ARG A 276 -5.11 52.54 -8.76
C ARG A 276 -6.14 51.85 -9.63
N GLN A 277 -7.39 52.30 -9.55
CA GLN A 277 -8.52 51.75 -10.33
C GLN A 277 -8.23 51.75 -11.85
N GLU A 278 -7.50 52.75 -12.34
CA GLU A 278 -7.10 52.90 -13.75
C GLU A 278 -6.27 51.73 -14.29
N TRP A 279 -5.61 50.94 -13.44
CA TRP A 279 -4.80 49.80 -13.87
C TRP A 279 -5.63 48.60 -14.30
N PHE A 280 -6.90 48.53 -13.88
CA PHE A 280 -7.76 47.38 -14.11
C PHE A 280 -9.19 47.75 -14.53
N SER A 281 -9.45 49.02 -14.84
CA SER A 281 -10.72 49.47 -15.41
C SER A 281 -11.11 48.65 -16.65
N ASN A 282 -10.13 48.33 -17.50
CA ASN A 282 -10.34 47.60 -18.74
C ASN A 282 -10.57 46.09 -18.52
N VAL A 283 -10.32 45.57 -17.31
CA VAL A 283 -10.51 44.15 -16.97
C VAL A 283 -11.97 43.86 -16.61
N THR A 284 -12.67 44.87 -16.10
CA THR A 284 -14.11 44.77 -15.79
C THR A 284 -15.01 45.05 -16.99
N ASP A 285 -14.45 45.55 -18.09
CA ASP A 285 -15.20 45.80 -19.31
C ASP A 285 -15.63 44.48 -19.96
N PRO A 286 -16.85 44.41 -20.52
CA PRO A 286 -17.32 43.22 -21.20
C PRO A 286 -16.47 42.97 -22.45
N ILE A 287 -16.01 41.71 -22.59
CA ILE A 287 -15.23 41.28 -23.75
C ILE A 287 -16.06 41.50 -25.02
N THR A 288 -15.48 42.17 -26.01
CA THR A 288 -16.14 42.44 -27.29
C THR A 288 -15.86 41.33 -28.31
N MET A 289 -16.77 41.15 -29.27
CA MET A 289 -16.60 40.14 -30.32
C MET A 289 -15.40 40.44 -31.22
N ASP A 290 -15.14 41.72 -31.49
CA ASP A 290 -14.00 42.16 -32.31
C ASP A 290 -12.66 41.89 -31.61
N GLU A 291 -12.59 42.10 -30.29
CA GLU A 291 -11.42 41.74 -29.47
C GLU A 291 -11.16 40.24 -29.50
N LEU A 292 -12.21 39.41 -29.35
CA LEU A 292 -12.10 37.95 -29.45
C LEU A 292 -11.62 37.51 -30.83
N GLN A 293 -12.17 38.09 -31.91
CA GLN A 293 -11.80 37.71 -33.27
C GLN A 293 -10.35 38.13 -33.59
N SER A 294 -9.93 39.32 -33.14
CA SER A 294 -8.56 39.81 -33.26
C SER A 294 -7.58 38.90 -32.52
N THR A 295 -7.85 38.57 -31.25
CA THR A 295 -6.99 37.69 -30.44
C THR A 295 -6.90 36.28 -31.02
N ILE A 296 -8.01 35.71 -31.50
CA ILE A 296 -8.02 34.41 -32.19
C ILE A 296 -7.17 34.45 -33.47
N SER A 297 -7.21 35.54 -34.23
CA SER A 297 -6.44 35.69 -35.47
C SER A 297 -4.92 35.79 -35.24
N GLN A 298 -4.51 36.32 -34.08
CA GLN A 298 -3.11 36.46 -33.67
C GLN A 298 -2.49 35.16 -33.15
N LEU A 299 -3.30 34.11 -32.89
CA LEU A 299 -2.78 32.83 -32.44
C LEU A 299 -2.00 32.11 -33.55
N PRO A 300 -0.91 31.39 -33.22
CA PRO A 300 -0.13 30.63 -34.19
C PRO A 300 -1.00 29.61 -34.96
N ARG A 301 -0.99 29.70 -36.30
CA ARG A 301 -1.84 28.95 -37.26
C ARG A 301 -1.97 27.44 -37.03
N LYS A 302 -1.06 26.80 -36.31
CA LYS A 302 -1.08 25.34 -36.04
C LYS A 302 -2.05 24.91 -34.94
N LYS A 303 -2.66 25.83 -34.17
CA LYS A 303 -3.64 25.48 -33.13
C LYS A 303 -5.11 25.53 -33.58
N SER A 304 -5.46 26.36 -34.56
CA SER A 304 -6.87 26.70 -34.86
C SER A 304 -7.46 26.05 -36.13
N ARG A 305 -6.65 25.40 -36.98
CA ARG A 305 -7.15 24.88 -38.27
C ARG A 305 -7.97 23.58 -38.18
N ARG A 306 -8.00 22.89 -37.03
CA ARG A 306 -8.69 21.59 -36.91
C ARG A 306 -10.17 21.70 -36.52
N SER A 307 -10.63 22.83 -35.99
CA SER A 307 -11.99 22.93 -35.42
C SER A 307 -13.02 23.66 -36.31
N LEU A 308 -12.62 24.28 -37.41
CA LEU A 308 -13.50 25.07 -38.27
C LEU A 308 -13.86 24.39 -39.61
N LYS A 309 -13.46 23.14 -39.82
CA LYS A 309 -13.81 22.38 -41.05
C LYS A 309 -15.15 21.62 -40.98
N HIS A 310 -15.90 21.72 -39.88
CA HIS A 310 -17.11 20.92 -39.71
C HIS A 310 -18.43 21.69 -39.76
N HIS A 311 -18.44 23.02 -39.84
CA HIS A 311 -19.68 23.79 -40.01
C HIS A 311 -19.53 24.83 -41.13
N ILE A 312 -19.50 24.35 -42.38
CA ILE A 312 -20.11 24.98 -43.56
C ILE A 312 -20.78 23.85 -44.33
#